data_AF-A0A2V2FKK2-F1
#
_entry.id   AF-A0A2V2FKK2-F1
#
_cell.length_a   1.000
_cell.length_b   1.000
_cell.length_c   1.000
_cell.angle_alpha   90.00
_cell.angle_beta   90.00
_cell.angle_gamma   90.00
#
_symmetry.space_group_name_H-M   'P 1'
#
loop_
_entity.id
_entity.type
_entity.pdbx_description
1 polymer ?
#
loop_
_entity_poly.entity_id
_entity_poly.type
_entity_poly.pdbx_seq_one_letter_code
_entity_poly.pdbx_strand_id
1 'polypeptide(L)'
;MADIVPVGIIQEGERQGQMDTVDDPDLAAWYEPGPAPGEEGNALINGHKSWKGKIGRFSVLWDMAVGDEIAIEYEDGAVKYFYVVSVDFYPYDGVPNTVMDLSGESRVTLITCYGDYDRTAGTSKQRCVVVCQSAEVISAKQTPAAE
;
A
#
# COMPACT_ATOMS: atom_id res chain seq x y z
N MET A 1 -0.69 12.41 7.17
CA MET A 1 0.74 12.10 7.05
C MET A 1 1.04 10.90 7.95
N ALA A 2 1.90 10.01 7.48
CA ALA A 2 2.44 8.88 8.22
C ALA A 2 3.90 8.76 7.78
N ASP A 3 4.81 8.57 8.73
CA ASP A 3 6.22 8.34 8.37
C ASP A 3 6.36 6.92 7.85
N ILE A 4 7.14 6.75 6.78
CA ILE A 4 7.34 5.46 6.12
C ILE A 4 8.69 4.91 6.57
N VAL A 5 8.71 3.68 7.06
CA VAL A 5 9.94 2.98 7.45
C VAL A 5 10.12 1.71 6.62
N PRO A 6 11.36 1.36 6.27
CA PRO A 6 11.65 0.14 5.53
C PRO A 6 11.42 -1.10 6.41
N VAL A 7 10.83 -2.13 5.81
CA VAL A 7 10.65 -3.44 6.42
C VAL A 7 10.92 -4.55 5.41
N GLY A 8 11.23 -5.75 5.93
CA GLY A 8 11.38 -6.97 5.13
C GLY A 8 10.19 -7.93 5.32
N ILE A 9 10.51 -9.22 5.35
CA ILE A 9 9.57 -10.28 5.71
C ILE A 9 9.82 -10.75 7.15
N ILE A 10 8.74 -11.19 7.80
CA ILE A 10 8.78 -11.83 9.12
C ILE A 10 9.60 -13.12 9.01
N GLN A 11 10.63 -13.25 9.86
CA GLN A 11 11.57 -14.37 9.81
C GLN A 11 11.12 -15.58 10.63
N GLU A 12 10.26 -15.41 11.63
CA GLU A 12 9.90 -16.45 12.59
C GLU A 12 8.41 -16.39 12.99
N GLY A 13 7.90 -17.50 13.53
CA GLY A 13 6.52 -17.60 14.03
C GLY A 13 5.49 -17.89 12.94
N GLU A 14 4.21 -17.84 13.31
CA GLU A 14 3.09 -18.26 12.45
C GLU A 14 2.89 -17.39 11.20
N ARG A 15 3.49 -16.19 11.19
CA ARG A 15 3.42 -15.24 10.09
C ARG A 15 4.70 -15.20 9.25
N GLN A 16 5.61 -16.15 9.43
CA GLN A 16 6.85 -16.24 8.68
C GLN A 16 6.61 -16.13 7.16
N GLY A 17 7.45 -15.34 6.49
CA GLY A 17 7.38 -15.11 5.04
C GLY A 17 6.37 -14.05 4.60
N GLN A 18 5.54 -13.53 5.51
CA GLN A 18 4.69 -12.38 5.20
C GLN A 18 5.50 -11.08 5.28
N MET A 19 5.12 -10.08 4.49
CA MET A 19 5.59 -8.70 4.66
C MET A 19 5.36 -8.25 6.11
N ASP A 20 6.38 -7.69 6.73
CA ASP A 20 6.28 -7.17 8.09
C ASP A 20 5.47 -5.87 8.14
N THR A 21 5.11 -5.46 9.35
CA THR A 21 4.45 -4.17 9.62
C THR A 21 5.13 -3.48 10.78
N VAL A 22 4.63 -2.31 11.18
CA VAL A 22 5.25 -1.51 12.24
C VAL A 22 4.28 -1.40 13.39
N ASP A 23 4.74 -1.69 14.60
CA ASP A 23 3.94 -1.68 15.84
C ASP A 23 3.56 -0.26 16.32
N ASP A 24 3.23 0.65 15.39
CA ASP A 24 2.87 2.04 15.64
C ASP A 24 1.71 2.47 14.71
N PRO A 25 0.59 3.04 15.23
CA PRO A 25 -0.50 3.54 14.41
C PRO A 25 -0.11 4.72 13.51
N ASP A 26 0.95 5.46 13.83
CA ASP A 26 1.41 6.65 13.13
C ASP A 26 2.40 6.33 11.98
N LEU A 27 2.89 5.10 11.91
CA LEU A 27 3.88 4.66 10.92
C LEU A 27 3.28 3.79 9.82
N ALA A 28 3.95 3.82 8.68
CA ALA A 28 3.70 2.96 7.53
C ALA A 28 4.95 2.13 7.22
N ALA A 29 4.76 0.91 6.74
CA ALA A 29 5.80 -0.04 6.45
C ALA A 29 5.96 -0.18 4.93
N TRP A 30 7.11 0.20 4.38
CA TRP A 30 7.45 -0.04 2.97
C TRP A 30 8.27 -1.32 2.84
N TYR A 31 7.92 -2.17 1.87
CA TYR A 31 8.65 -3.39 1.58
C TYR A 31 9.95 -3.08 0.82
N GLU A 32 11.03 -2.87 1.56
CA GLU A 32 12.35 -2.48 1.05
C GLU A 32 12.96 -3.49 0.05
N PRO A 33 12.77 -4.83 0.17
CA PRO A 33 13.30 -5.75 -0.83
C PRO A 33 12.67 -5.58 -2.23
N GLY A 34 11.59 -4.80 -2.36
CA GLY A 34 10.96 -4.43 -3.62
C GLY A 34 11.33 -3.01 -4.10
N PRO A 35 10.69 -2.54 -5.17
CA PRO A 35 10.92 -1.19 -5.70
C PRO A 35 10.64 -0.09 -4.68
N ALA A 36 11.45 0.96 -4.69
CA ALA A 36 11.13 2.18 -3.97
C ALA A 36 9.95 2.90 -4.65
N PRO A 37 9.13 3.68 -3.91
CA PRO A 37 8.05 4.43 -4.52
C PRO A 37 8.54 5.27 -5.71
N GLY A 38 7.88 5.16 -6.86
CA GLY A 38 8.26 5.86 -8.08
C GLY A 38 9.45 5.29 -8.85
N GLU A 39 9.99 4.14 -8.46
CA GLU A 39 10.82 3.30 -9.33
C GLU A 39 9.94 2.40 -10.22
N GLU A 40 10.53 1.77 -11.23
CA GLU A 40 9.85 0.76 -12.03
C GLU A 40 9.43 -0.42 -11.14
N GLY A 41 8.19 -0.89 -11.33
CA GLY A 41 7.57 -1.92 -10.50
C GLY A 41 6.66 -1.38 -9.41
N ASN A 42 6.36 -2.22 -8.42
CA ASN A 42 5.36 -1.96 -7.40
C ASN A 42 5.97 -1.75 -6.02
N ALA A 43 5.90 -0.52 -5.51
CA ALA A 43 6.23 -0.23 -4.12
C ALA A 43 5.05 -0.61 -3.21
N LEU A 44 5.24 -1.63 -2.37
CA LEU A 44 4.24 -2.09 -1.41
C LEU A 44 4.38 -1.33 -0.09
N ILE A 45 3.30 -0.71 0.36
CA ILE A 45 3.27 -0.01 1.64
C ILE A 45 2.04 -0.47 2.43
N ASN A 46 2.24 -0.92 3.66
CA ASN A 46 1.15 -1.27 4.57
C ASN A 46 1.11 -0.38 5.80
N GLY A 47 -0.05 -0.31 6.44
CA GLY A 47 -0.20 0.41 7.71
C GLY A 47 -1.48 0.03 8.43
N HIS A 48 -1.52 0.34 9.72
CA HIS A 48 -2.64 -0.03 10.57
C HIS A 48 -3.89 0.82 10.32
N LYS A 49 -5.06 0.18 10.29
CA LYS A 49 -6.35 0.87 10.49
C LYS A 49 -6.51 1.35 11.94
N SER A 50 -5.98 0.53 12.86
CA SER A 50 -5.97 0.77 14.29
C SER A 50 -4.92 -0.10 14.96
N TRP A 51 -4.24 0.41 15.98
CA TRP A 51 -3.27 -0.34 16.77
C TRP A 51 -3.39 0.04 18.26
N LYS A 52 -3.48 -0.97 19.13
CA LYS A 52 -3.60 -0.80 20.60
C LYS A 52 -4.64 0.27 21.03
N GLY A 53 -5.80 0.29 20.36
CA GLY A 53 -6.90 1.20 20.66
C GLY A 53 -6.77 2.61 20.06
N LYS A 54 -5.70 2.90 19.31
CA LYS A 54 -5.53 4.14 18.54
C LYS A 54 -5.92 3.91 17.08
N ILE A 55 -6.53 4.92 16.46
CA ILE A 55 -6.79 4.94 15.02
C ILE A 55 -5.45 5.08 14.30
N GLY A 56 -5.18 4.23 13.33
CA GLY A 56 -3.95 4.28 12.54
C GLY A 56 -4.12 5.15 11.29
N ARG A 57 -3.01 5.70 10.79
CA ARG A 57 -3.04 6.69 9.70
C ARG A 57 -3.55 6.13 8.39
N PHE A 58 -3.44 4.82 8.20
CA PHE A 58 -3.97 4.13 7.01
C PHE A 58 -5.48 3.91 7.07
N SER A 59 -6.15 4.32 8.15
CA SER A 59 -7.61 4.31 8.20
C SER A 59 -8.27 5.19 7.14
N VAL A 60 -7.55 6.14 6.54
CA VAL A 60 -8.13 7.02 5.51
C VAL A 60 -8.27 6.36 4.15
N LEU A 61 -7.64 5.19 3.92
CA LEU A 61 -7.55 4.59 2.58
C LEU A 61 -8.92 4.24 1.98
N TRP A 62 -9.89 3.82 2.79
CA TRP A 62 -11.21 3.45 2.30
C TRP A 62 -12.11 4.66 1.96
N ASP A 63 -11.68 5.86 2.32
CA ASP A 63 -12.38 7.11 1.97
C ASP A 63 -11.80 7.75 0.69
N MET A 64 -10.75 7.17 0.12
CA MET A 64 -10.11 7.68 -1.10
C MET A 64 -10.94 7.40 -2.35
N ALA A 65 -10.78 8.24 -3.36
CA ALA A 65 -11.39 8.11 -4.67
C ALA A 65 -10.33 8.10 -5.78
N VAL A 66 -10.69 7.51 -6.92
CA VAL A 66 -9.87 7.59 -8.14
C VAL A 66 -9.65 9.05 -8.51
N GLY A 67 -8.39 9.42 -8.75
CA GLY A 67 -7.95 10.78 -9.01
C GLY A 67 -7.42 11.52 -7.78
N ASP A 68 -7.61 11.00 -6.56
CA ASP A 68 -7.01 11.59 -5.37
C ASP A 68 -5.48 11.59 -5.46
N GLU A 69 -4.86 12.69 -5.03
CA GLU A 69 -3.42 12.85 -5.00
C GLU A 69 -2.84 12.32 -3.69
N ILE A 70 -1.71 11.61 -3.80
CA ILE A 70 -0.83 11.27 -2.68
C ILE A 70 0.55 11.86 -2.93
N ALA A 71 1.19 12.33 -1.87
CA ALA A 71 2.57 12.81 -1.90
C ALA A 71 3.44 11.91 -1.01
N ILE A 72 4.59 11.49 -1.55
CA ILE A 72 5.64 10.79 -0.80
C ILE A 72 6.86 11.69 -0.77
N GLU A 73 7.27 12.07 0.43
CA GLU A 73 8.50 12.82 0.71
C GLU A 73 9.64 11.83 0.99
N TYR A 74 10.77 12.03 0.34
CA TYR A 74 11.97 11.18 0.46
C TYR A 74 12.96 11.83 1.42
N GLU A 75 13.95 11.05 1.87
CA GLU A 75 14.96 11.51 2.82
C GLU A 75 15.79 12.71 2.32
N ASP A 76 15.93 12.87 1.01
CA ASP A 76 16.61 14.01 0.38
C ASP A 76 15.73 15.27 0.27
N GLY A 77 14.49 15.21 0.74
CA GLY A 77 13.49 16.28 0.67
C GLY A 77 12.78 16.38 -0.68
N ALA A 78 13.06 15.48 -1.64
CA ALA A 78 12.26 15.39 -2.85
C ALA A 78 10.84 14.92 -2.50
N VAL A 79 9.86 15.38 -3.27
CA VAL A 79 8.47 14.94 -3.15
C VAL A 79 8.03 14.40 -4.50
N LYS A 80 7.54 13.15 -4.52
CA LYS A 80 6.87 12.58 -5.70
C LYS A 80 5.38 12.48 -5.44
N TYR A 81 4.61 12.82 -6.48
CA TYR A 81 3.16 12.78 -6.47
C TYR A 81 2.65 11.58 -7.26
N PHE A 82 1.66 10.90 -6.71
CA PHE A 82 0.94 9.80 -7.35
C PHE A 82 -0.55 10.04 -7.24
N TYR A 83 -1.31 9.41 -8.12
CA TYR A 83 -2.75 9.54 -8.19
C TYR A 83 -3.40 8.18 -8.05
N VAL A 84 -4.45 8.10 -7.23
CA VAL A 84 -5.23 6.88 -7.05
C VAL A 84 -5.84 6.46 -8.38
N VAL A 85 -5.59 5.23 -8.80
CA VAL A 85 -6.18 4.63 -10.00
C VAL A 85 -7.17 3.51 -9.67
N SER A 86 -7.08 2.90 -8.48
CA SER A 86 -8.09 1.98 -7.98
C SER A 86 -8.15 1.97 -6.44
N VAL A 87 -9.35 1.68 -5.92
CA VAL A 87 -9.61 1.39 -4.51
C VAL A 87 -10.47 0.14 -4.46
N ASP A 88 -9.88 -0.96 -3.99
CA ASP A 88 -10.48 -2.29 -4.03
C ASP A 88 -10.56 -2.90 -2.62
N PHE A 89 -11.58 -3.72 -2.40
CA PHE A 89 -11.79 -4.43 -1.15
C PHE A 89 -11.80 -5.93 -1.37
N TYR A 90 -10.90 -6.64 -0.70
CA TYR A 90 -10.76 -8.09 -0.82
C TYR A 90 -11.00 -8.77 0.53
N PRO A 91 -11.53 -10.00 0.56
CA PRO A 91 -11.39 -10.86 1.74
C PRO A 91 -9.92 -10.99 2.16
N TYR A 92 -9.65 -11.14 3.45
CA TYR A 92 -8.27 -11.17 3.97
C TYR A 92 -7.41 -12.30 3.39
N ASP A 93 -8.06 -13.39 2.97
CA ASP A 93 -7.49 -14.60 2.35
C ASP A 93 -7.72 -14.64 0.82
N GLY A 94 -8.38 -13.62 0.27
CA GLY A 94 -8.75 -13.51 -1.14
C GLY A 94 -8.05 -12.38 -1.88
N VAL A 95 -6.98 -11.81 -1.32
CA VAL A 95 -6.17 -10.78 -2.00
C VAL A 95 -5.47 -11.42 -3.19
N PRO A 96 -5.69 -10.94 -4.44
CA PRO A 96 -5.02 -11.49 -5.61
C PRO A 96 -3.51 -11.35 -5.51
N ASN A 97 -2.76 -12.37 -5.93
CA ASN A 97 -1.28 -12.32 -5.93
C ASN A 97 -0.73 -11.14 -6.76
N THR A 98 -1.48 -10.67 -7.77
CA THR A 98 -1.12 -9.52 -8.61
C THR A 98 -1.02 -8.20 -7.84
N VAL A 99 -1.65 -8.10 -6.66
CA VAL A 99 -1.52 -6.95 -5.74
C VAL A 99 -0.09 -6.88 -5.20
N MET A 100 0.52 -8.04 -4.93
CA MET A 100 1.88 -8.16 -4.37
C MET A 100 2.96 -8.34 -5.44
N ASP A 101 2.59 -8.37 -6.72
CA ASP A 101 3.57 -8.45 -7.81
C ASP A 101 4.42 -7.18 -7.83
N LEU A 102 5.73 -7.38 -7.65
CA LEU A 102 6.75 -6.34 -7.57
C LEU A 102 7.16 -5.83 -8.96
N SER A 103 6.80 -6.54 -10.02
CA SER A 103 7.17 -6.21 -11.40
C SER A 103 6.13 -5.30 -12.07
N GLY A 104 6.49 -4.82 -13.26
CA GLY A 104 5.62 -4.02 -14.12
C GLY A 104 5.92 -2.53 -14.08
N GLU A 105 4.95 -1.72 -14.47
CA GLU A 105 5.09 -0.27 -14.47
C GLU A 105 5.16 0.31 -13.06
N SER A 106 5.75 1.50 -12.95
CA SER A 106 5.82 2.22 -11.68
C SER A 106 4.44 2.44 -11.06
N ARG A 107 4.23 1.84 -9.89
CA ARG A 107 3.02 2.01 -9.07
C ARG A 107 3.35 1.91 -7.59
N VAL A 108 2.48 2.48 -6.77
CA VAL A 108 2.49 2.34 -5.32
C VAL A 108 1.20 1.64 -4.92
N THR A 109 1.31 0.57 -4.12
CA THR A 109 0.14 -0.14 -3.58
C THR A 109 0.10 0.05 -2.08
N LEU A 110 -0.94 0.75 -1.60
CA LEU A 110 -1.21 0.98 -0.18
C LEU A 110 -2.20 -0.06 0.34
N ILE A 111 -1.91 -0.68 1.49
CA ILE A 111 -2.69 -1.79 2.01
C ILE A 111 -3.03 -1.56 3.49
N THR A 112 -4.30 -1.72 3.85
CA THR A 112 -4.72 -1.73 5.25
C THR A 112 -5.78 -2.79 5.56
N CYS A 113 -5.96 -3.09 6.85
CA CYS A 113 -7.05 -3.92 7.32
C CYS A 113 -8.38 -3.18 7.20
N TYR A 114 -9.44 -3.87 6.77
CA TYR A 114 -10.78 -3.31 6.64
C TYR A 114 -11.86 -4.29 7.12
N GLY A 115 -13.04 -3.76 7.43
CA GLY A 115 -14.19 -4.53 7.91
C GLY A 115 -14.05 -5.02 9.35
N ASP A 116 -14.98 -5.87 9.77
CA ASP A 116 -15.04 -6.40 11.14
C ASP A 116 -13.79 -7.21 11.50
N TYR A 117 -13.43 -7.18 12.78
CA TYR A 117 -12.40 -8.06 13.32
C TYR A 117 -12.96 -9.47 13.55
N ASP A 118 -12.36 -10.46 12.89
CA ASP A 118 -12.62 -11.87 13.12
C ASP A 118 -11.67 -12.39 14.21
N ARG A 119 -12.23 -12.71 15.38
CA ARG A 119 -11.46 -13.21 16.52
C ARG A 119 -10.93 -14.63 16.30
N THR A 120 -11.59 -15.42 15.47
CA THR A 120 -11.18 -16.78 15.15
C THR A 120 -9.99 -16.75 14.20
N ALA A 121 -10.02 -15.86 13.20
CA ALA A 121 -8.91 -15.67 12.25
C ALA A 121 -7.80 -14.73 12.77
N GLY A 122 -8.03 -14.02 13.88
CA GLY A 122 -7.07 -13.08 14.46
C GLY A 122 -6.82 -11.83 13.61
N THR A 123 -7.70 -11.52 12.65
CA THR A 123 -7.51 -10.43 11.68
C THR A 123 -8.82 -9.78 11.26
N SER A 124 -8.75 -8.62 10.59
CA SER A 124 -9.95 -8.04 9.98
C SER A 124 -10.35 -8.84 8.74
N LYS A 125 -11.66 -9.01 8.51
CA LYS A 125 -12.21 -9.84 7.44
C LYS A 125 -11.80 -9.42 6.04
N GLN A 126 -11.42 -8.16 5.85
CA GLN A 126 -11.09 -7.62 4.54
C GLN A 126 -9.77 -6.84 4.55
N ARG A 127 -9.28 -6.55 3.35
CA ARG A 127 -8.21 -5.60 3.06
C ARG A 127 -8.75 -4.52 2.15
N CYS A 128 -8.43 -3.27 2.46
CA CYS A 128 -8.55 -2.17 1.52
C CYS A 128 -7.20 -2.02 0.83
N VAL A 129 -7.22 -2.05 -0.50
CA VAL A 129 -6.05 -1.95 -1.37
C VAL A 129 -6.25 -0.74 -2.27
N VAL A 130 -5.33 0.21 -2.19
CA VAL A 130 -5.33 1.41 -3.03
C VAL A 130 -4.12 1.33 -3.94
N VAL A 131 -4.33 1.42 -5.25
CA VAL A 131 -3.24 1.47 -6.22
C VAL A 131 -3.11 2.89 -6.74
N CYS A 132 -1.88 3.42 -6.73
CA CYS A 132 -1.54 4.75 -7.19
C CYS A 132 -0.47 4.68 -8.28
N GLN A 133 -0.52 5.62 -9.24
CA GLN A 133 0.45 5.75 -10.34
C GLN A 133 0.91 7.19 -10.49
N SER A 134 2.12 7.40 -11.01
CA SER A 134 2.59 8.75 -11.33
C SER A 134 1.82 9.32 -12.52
N ALA A 135 1.76 10.65 -12.62
CA ALA A 135 1.15 11.32 -13.77
C ALA A 135 1.79 10.89 -15.11
N GLU A 136 3.08 10.57 -15.11
CA GLU A 136 3.82 10.10 -16.28
C GLU A 136 3.28 8.75 -16.78
N VAL A 137 3.10 7.79 -15.87
CA VAL A 137 2.53 6.46 -16.20
C VAL A 137 1.09 6.59 -16.69
N ILE A 138 0.28 7.44 -16.04
CA ILE A 138 -1.11 7.68 -16.44
C ILE A 138 -1.16 8.28 -17.85
N SER A 139 -0.31 9.26 -18.15
CA SER A 139 -0.27 9.94 -19.45
C SER A 139 0.21 9.00 -20.57
N ALA A 140 1.19 8.15 -20.30
CA ALA A 140 1.68 7.16 -21.27
C ALA A 140 0.58 6.18 -21.70
N LYS A 141 -0.35 5.82 -20.80
CA LYS A 141 -1.50 4.95 -21.10
C LYS A 141 -2.63 5.61 -21.86
N GLN A 142 -2.76 6.94 -21.72
CA GLN A 142 -3.82 7.71 -22.38
C GLN A 142 -3.43 8.17 -23.79
N THR A 143 -2.15 8.05 -24.16
CA THR A 143 -1.71 8.35 -25.52
C THR A 143 -2.18 7.21 -26.44
N PRO A 144 -3.08 7.46 -27.43
CA PRO A 144 -3.42 6.45 -28.40
C PRO A 144 -2.13 6.04 -29.12
N ALA A 145 -1.92 4.74 -29.34
CA ALA A 145 -0.91 4.30 -30.28
C ALA A 145 -1.18 5.04 -31.60
N ALA A 146 -0.26 5.91 -32.00
CA ALA A 146 -0.36 6.63 -33.26
C ALA A 146 -0.49 5.58 -34.38
N GLU A 147 -1.56 5.70 -35.17
CA GLU A 147 -1.86 4.87 -36.34
C GLU A 147 -0.72 4.87 -37.37
#